data_AF-A0A4R2MHA0-F1
#
_entry.id   AF-A0A4R2MHA0-F1
#
_cell.length_a   1.000
_cell.length_b   1.000
_cell.length_c   1.000
_cell.angle_alpha   90.00
_cell.angle_beta   90.00
_cell.angle_gamma   90.00
#
_symmetry.space_group_name_H-M   'P 1'
#
loop_
_entity.id
_entity.type
_entity.pdbx_description
1 polymer ?
#
loop_
_entity_poly.entity_id
_entity_poly.type
_entity_poly.pdbx_seq_one_letter_code
_entity_poly.pdbx_strand_id
1 'polypeptide(L)'
;MATIRIPGPRRLRGMTLVESAVTVALAAVVLGLAVPGFATMHERERLRGVAAQLETDIMFARSLAAAQSASVRLEFDGAHCWLLHDGAAGCRCDGITPDCEGRSVLRYENLGPGHPVQVQSNSASMVFEPTRGTVTPTATVRLSLPSGPHLHLVVNLMGRVRRCSPDGLPGEVPC
;
A
#
# COMPACT_ATOMS: atom_id res chain seq x y z
N MET A 1 -29.85 -66.03 6.29
CA MET A 1 -29.75 -65.20 5.07
C MET A 1 -30.23 -63.81 5.42
N ALA A 2 -29.32 -62.82 5.50
CA ALA A 2 -29.66 -61.43 5.77
C ALA A 2 -29.64 -60.64 4.44
N THR A 3 -30.76 -60.03 4.08
CA THR A 3 -30.91 -59.22 2.87
C THR A 3 -30.51 -57.77 3.15
N ILE A 4 -29.41 -57.32 2.52
CA ILE A 4 -28.98 -55.93 2.51
C ILE A 4 -29.94 -55.15 1.59
N ARG A 5 -30.63 -54.15 2.15
CA ARG A 5 -31.51 -53.24 1.40
C ARG A 5 -30.70 -52.02 0.97
N ILE A 6 -30.41 -51.91 -0.32
CA ILE A 6 -29.71 -50.76 -0.90
C ILE A 6 -30.74 -49.62 -1.06
N PRO A 7 -30.54 -48.42 -0.46
CA PRO A 7 -31.44 -47.29 -0.65
C PRO A 7 -31.33 -46.76 -2.08
N GLY A 8 -32.47 -46.64 -2.77
CA GLY A 8 -32.55 -46.10 -4.13
C GLY A 8 -32.19 -44.60 -4.21
N PRO A 9 -31.81 -44.11 -5.40
CA PRO A 9 -31.38 -42.73 -5.58
C PRO A 9 -32.49 -41.75 -5.21
N ARG A 10 -32.18 -40.78 -4.34
CA ARG A 10 -33.08 -39.67 -3.99
C ARG A 10 -33.33 -38.83 -5.25
N ARG A 11 -34.60 -38.65 -5.64
CA ARG A 11 -34.98 -37.71 -6.70
C ARG A 11 -34.60 -36.29 -6.24
N LEU A 12 -33.72 -35.64 -6.99
CA LEU A 12 -33.48 -34.19 -6.87
C LEU A 12 -34.79 -33.48 -7.21
N ARG A 13 -35.37 -32.77 -6.25
CA ARG A 13 -36.48 -31.84 -6.52
C ARG A 13 -35.88 -30.61 -7.20
N GLY A 14 -36.37 -30.27 -8.40
CA GLY A 14 -36.02 -29.02 -9.06
C GLY A 14 -36.58 -27.82 -8.29
N MET A 15 -35.90 -26.67 -8.39
CA MET A 15 -36.37 -25.41 -7.81
C MET A 15 -37.56 -24.88 -8.62
N THR A 16 -38.53 -24.28 -7.95
CA THR A 16 -39.64 -23.61 -8.67
C THR A 16 -39.19 -22.25 -9.20
N LEU A 17 -39.85 -21.75 -10.26
CA LEU A 17 -39.57 -20.42 -10.80
C LEU A 17 -39.75 -19.33 -9.72
N VAL A 18 -40.77 -19.48 -8.85
CA VAL A 18 -41.01 -18.58 -7.72
C VAL A 18 -39.88 -18.63 -6.70
N GLU A 19 -39.37 -19.82 -6.37
CA GLU A 19 -38.24 -19.99 -5.45
C GLU A 19 -36.96 -19.34 -5.99
N SER A 20 -36.67 -19.52 -7.29
CA SER A 20 -35.56 -18.82 -7.95
C SER A 20 -35.74 -17.30 -7.96
N ALA A 21 -36.97 -16.79 -8.18
CA ALA A 21 -37.23 -15.36 -8.16
C ALA A 21 -37.06 -14.75 -6.76
N VAL A 22 -37.56 -15.42 -5.72
CA VAL A 22 -37.43 -14.98 -4.32
C VAL A 22 -35.97 -15.02 -3.88
N THR A 23 -35.23 -16.08 -4.20
CA THR A 23 -33.80 -16.18 -3.86
C THR A 23 -32.95 -15.11 -4.52
N VAL A 24 -33.17 -14.82 -5.82
CA VAL A 24 -32.49 -13.72 -6.51
C VAL A 24 -32.86 -12.37 -5.91
N ALA A 25 -34.14 -12.14 -5.58
CA ALA A 25 -34.58 -10.90 -4.94
C ALA A 25 -33.89 -10.68 -3.58
N LEU A 26 -33.84 -11.71 -2.74
CA LEU A 26 -33.13 -11.65 -1.45
C LEU A 26 -31.62 -11.44 -1.63
N ALA A 27 -31.00 -12.15 -2.58
CA ALA A 27 -29.57 -11.96 -2.88
C ALA A 27 -29.26 -10.53 -3.32
N ALA A 28 -30.12 -9.93 -4.15
CA ALA A 28 -29.97 -8.54 -4.59
C ALA A 28 -30.04 -7.55 -3.41
N VAL A 29 -30.99 -7.75 -2.47
CA VAL A 29 -31.09 -6.92 -1.26
C VAL A 29 -29.82 -7.04 -0.40
N VAL A 30 -29.34 -8.26 -0.17
CA VAL A 30 -28.12 -8.49 0.63
C VAL A 30 -26.88 -7.88 -0.03
N LEU A 31 -26.72 -8.05 -1.35
CA LEU A 31 -25.60 -7.46 -2.09
C LEU A 31 -25.65 -5.93 -2.05
N GLY A 32 -26.82 -5.33 -2.21
CA GLY A 32 -26.99 -3.87 -2.13
C GLY A 32 -26.49 -3.27 -0.82
N LEU A 33 -26.64 -4.00 0.29
CA LEU A 33 -26.15 -3.56 1.61
C LEU A 33 -24.65 -3.84 1.82
N ALA A 34 -24.11 -4.90 1.22
CA ALA A 34 -22.73 -5.33 1.43
C ALA A 34 -21.70 -4.52 0.62
N VAL A 35 -22.02 -4.16 -0.63
CA VAL A 35 -21.12 -3.47 -1.58
C VAL A 35 -20.45 -2.19 -1.02
N PRO A 36 -21.17 -1.23 -0.38
CA PRO A 36 -20.52 -0.01 0.10
C PRO A 36 -19.45 -0.28 1.17
N GLY A 37 -19.64 -1.30 2.02
CA GLY A 37 -18.65 -1.69 3.02
C GLY A 37 -17.35 -2.17 2.39
N PHE A 38 -17.44 -2.99 1.34
CA PHE A 38 -16.28 -3.49 0.60
C PHE A 38 -15.47 -2.38 -0.07
N ALA A 39 -16.11 -1.35 -0.61
CA ALA A 39 -15.41 -0.22 -1.22
C ALA A 39 -14.50 0.50 -0.22
N THR A 40 -15.02 0.81 0.99
CA THR A 40 -14.21 1.48 2.03
C THR A 40 -13.08 0.60 2.57
N MET A 41 -13.31 -0.72 2.68
CA MET A 41 -12.28 -1.66 3.09
C MET A 41 -11.15 -1.72 2.05
N HIS A 42 -11.51 -1.80 0.77
CA HIS A 42 -10.55 -1.85 -0.33
C HIS A 42 -9.66 -0.59 -0.39
N GLU A 43 -10.24 0.58 -0.18
CA GLU A 43 -9.48 1.84 -0.09
C GLU A 43 -8.47 1.85 1.07
N ARG A 44 -8.86 1.33 2.24
CA ARG A 44 -7.95 1.20 3.39
C ARG A 44 -6.82 0.23 3.11
N GLU A 45 -7.11 -0.89 2.45
CA GLU A 45 -6.05 -1.83 2.08
C GLU A 45 -5.10 -1.25 1.03
N ARG A 46 -5.58 -0.44 0.09
CA ARG A 46 -4.72 0.32 -0.83
C ARG A 46 -3.80 1.27 -0.07
N LEU A 47 -4.32 2.00 0.93
CA LEU A 47 -3.50 2.87 1.79
C LEU A 47 -2.38 2.09 2.48
N ARG A 48 -2.73 0.96 3.11
CA ARG A 48 -1.77 0.10 3.82
C ARG A 48 -0.76 -0.53 2.87
N GLY A 49 -1.17 -0.90 1.66
CA GLY A 49 -0.30 -1.42 0.62
C GLY A 49 0.77 -0.41 0.21
N VAL A 50 0.38 0.82 -0.12
CA VAL A 50 1.33 1.89 -0.47
C VAL A 50 2.25 2.21 0.71
N ALA A 51 1.72 2.25 1.92
CA ALA A 51 2.53 2.50 3.12
C ALA A 51 3.55 1.39 3.39
N ALA A 52 3.14 0.12 3.25
CA ALA A 52 4.04 -1.03 3.42
C ALA A 52 5.11 -1.07 2.32
N GLN A 53 4.75 -0.68 1.10
CA GLN A 53 5.68 -0.57 -0.02
C GLN A 53 6.74 0.50 0.25
N LEU A 54 6.32 1.71 0.64
CA LEU A 54 7.26 2.78 0.96
C LEU A 54 8.13 2.44 2.18
N GLU A 55 7.56 1.79 3.21
CA GLU A 55 8.34 1.28 4.35
C GLU A 55 9.41 0.27 3.91
N THR A 56 9.05 -0.63 2.99
CA THR A 56 9.98 -1.60 2.40
C THR A 56 11.07 -0.90 1.61
N ASP A 57 10.73 0.12 0.81
CA ASP A 57 11.71 0.89 0.03
C ASP A 57 12.67 1.68 0.94
N ILE A 58 12.20 2.22 2.07
CA ILE A 58 13.06 2.88 3.07
C ILE A 58 14.04 1.88 3.70
N MET A 59 13.55 0.69 4.07
CA MET A 59 14.42 -0.36 4.62
C MET A 59 15.41 -0.88 3.58
N PHE A 60 14.97 -0.99 2.32
CA PHE A 60 15.81 -1.35 1.19
C PHE A 60 16.88 -0.30 0.93
N ALA A 61 16.55 0.99 0.92
CA ALA A 61 17.51 2.09 0.76
C ALA A 61 18.63 2.02 1.83
N ARG A 62 18.24 1.76 3.07
CA ARG A 62 19.18 1.61 4.19
C ARG A 62 20.09 0.40 4.03
N SER A 63 19.54 -0.76 3.68
CA SER A 63 20.34 -1.98 3.50
C SER A 63 21.26 -1.86 2.28
N LEU A 64 20.79 -1.22 1.22
CA LEU A 64 21.54 -0.97 0.00
C LEU A 64 22.71 -0.01 0.24
N ALA A 65 22.48 1.08 0.98
CA ALA A 65 23.55 1.99 1.37
C ALA A 65 24.65 1.26 2.14
N ALA A 66 24.28 0.47 3.15
CA ALA A 66 25.22 -0.34 3.92
C ALA A 66 25.97 -1.37 3.04
N ALA A 67 25.26 -2.06 2.14
CA ALA A 67 25.85 -3.08 1.27
C ALA A 67 26.83 -2.49 0.24
N GLN A 68 26.51 -1.33 -0.33
CA GLN A 68 27.35 -0.67 -1.34
C GLN A 68 28.43 0.23 -0.75
N SER A 69 28.43 0.47 0.57
CA SER A 69 29.27 1.48 1.22
C SER A 69 29.16 2.87 0.56
N ALA A 70 27.99 3.16 -0.01
CA ALA A 70 27.69 4.39 -0.74
C ALA A 70 26.38 5.01 -0.21
N SER A 71 26.27 6.33 -0.29
CA SER A 71 25.04 7.01 0.13
C SER A 71 23.91 6.72 -0.84
N VAL A 72 22.73 6.38 -0.33
CA VAL A 72 21.50 6.26 -1.11
C VAL A 72 20.57 7.39 -0.73
N ARG A 73 19.96 8.04 -1.71
CA ARG A 73 18.99 9.12 -1.51
C ARG A 73 17.61 8.63 -1.93
N LEU A 74 16.64 8.80 -1.03
CA LEU A 74 15.21 8.73 -1.31
C LEU A 74 14.71 10.14 -1.61
N GLU A 75 14.15 10.34 -2.79
CA GLU A 75 13.59 11.61 -3.23
C GLU A 75 12.11 11.44 -3.54
N PHE A 76 11.30 12.41 -3.11
CA PHE A 76 9.86 12.48 -3.41
C PHE A 76 9.64 13.53 -4.49
N ASP A 77 8.92 13.16 -5.55
CA ASP A 77 8.52 14.08 -6.61
C ASP A 77 6.99 14.05 -6.76
N GLY A 78 6.36 15.10 -6.26
CA GLY A 78 4.90 15.21 -6.20
C GLY A 78 4.24 14.24 -5.20
N ALA A 79 2.95 13.97 -5.42
CA ALA A 79 2.11 13.22 -4.48
C ALA A 79 2.06 11.71 -4.75
N HIS A 80 2.63 11.23 -5.86
CA HIS A 80 2.42 9.86 -6.33
C HIS A 80 3.73 9.18 -6.73
N CYS A 81 4.88 9.81 -6.50
CA CYS A 81 6.15 9.29 -6.96
C CYS A 81 7.27 9.50 -5.95
N TRP A 82 8.09 8.47 -5.83
CA TRP A 82 9.36 8.50 -5.11
C TRP A 82 10.37 7.58 -5.77
N LEU A 83 11.66 7.86 -5.54
CA LEU A 83 12.74 7.10 -6.15
C LEU A 83 13.98 7.06 -5.27
N LEU A 84 14.77 6.01 -5.44
CA LEU A 84 16.06 5.80 -4.80
C LEU A 84 17.17 5.95 -5.83
N HIS A 85 18.19 6.73 -5.50
CA HIS A 85 19.36 6.92 -6.37
C HIS A 85 20.63 7.19 -5.54
N ASP A 86 21.80 7.14 -6.18
CA ASP A 86 23.11 7.24 -5.52
C ASP A 86 23.74 8.64 -5.51
N GLY A 87 23.32 9.55 -6.40
CA GLY A 87 23.90 10.90 -6.50
C GLY A 87 23.09 12.01 -5.84
N ALA A 88 23.40 13.27 -6.21
CA ALA A 88 22.76 14.49 -5.67
C ALA A 88 21.26 14.59 -6.00
N ALA A 89 20.53 15.39 -5.21
CA ALA A 89 19.09 15.64 -5.37
C ALA A 89 18.74 16.30 -6.72
N GLY A 90 17.47 16.26 -7.10
CA GLY A 90 16.94 16.83 -8.34
C GLY A 90 16.64 15.77 -9.40
N CYS A 91 16.33 14.55 -8.98
CA CYS A 91 15.68 13.59 -9.87
C CYS A 91 14.19 13.93 -10.00
N ARG A 92 13.62 13.67 -11.17
CA ARG A 92 12.19 13.87 -11.44
C ARG A 92 11.54 12.59 -11.93
N CYS A 93 10.26 12.47 -11.65
CA CYS A 93 9.42 11.41 -12.15
C CYS A 93 8.79 11.81 -13.49
N ASP A 94 9.31 11.27 -14.59
CA ASP A 94 8.78 11.50 -15.94
C ASP A 94 8.06 10.25 -16.47
N GLY A 95 6.82 10.06 -16.02
CA GLY A 95 5.99 8.95 -16.47
C GLY A 95 6.54 7.58 -16.06
N ILE A 96 6.98 6.76 -17.03
CA ILE A 96 7.46 5.39 -16.77
C ILE A 96 8.95 5.38 -16.40
N THR A 97 9.72 6.38 -16.84
CA THR A 97 11.17 6.43 -16.65
C THR A 97 11.55 7.69 -15.90
N PRO A 98 12.23 7.60 -14.75
CA PRO A 98 12.67 8.78 -14.03
C PRO A 98 13.80 9.51 -14.79
N ASP A 99 13.79 10.84 -14.68
CA ASP A 99 14.84 11.73 -15.17
C ASP A 99 15.85 11.97 -14.04
N CYS A 100 16.99 11.28 -14.14
CA CYS A 100 18.09 11.32 -13.18
C CYS A 100 19.42 11.42 -13.92
N GLU A 101 19.74 12.61 -14.43
CA GLU A 101 20.97 12.82 -15.19
C GLU A 101 22.23 12.41 -14.40
N GLY A 102 23.05 11.53 -14.98
CA GLY A 102 24.33 11.08 -14.45
C GLY A 102 24.28 10.24 -13.17
N ARG A 103 23.10 9.74 -12.78
CA ARG A 103 22.87 9.04 -11.51
C ARG A 103 22.29 7.65 -11.76
N SER A 104 22.63 6.69 -10.91
CA SER A 104 22.03 5.36 -10.99
C SER A 104 20.71 5.34 -10.21
N VAL A 105 19.63 4.94 -10.89
CA VAL A 105 18.32 4.75 -10.27
C VAL A 105 18.26 3.33 -9.74
N LEU A 106 18.17 3.22 -8.41
CA LEU A 106 18.20 1.97 -7.67
C LEU A 106 16.78 1.41 -7.47
N ARG A 107 15.82 2.31 -7.29
CA ARG A 107 14.39 1.98 -7.24
C ARG A 107 13.59 3.17 -7.74
N TYR A 108 12.51 2.89 -8.43
CA TYR A 108 11.58 3.89 -8.93
C TYR A 108 10.16 3.40 -8.69
N GLU A 109 9.32 4.26 -8.13
CA GLU A 109 7.91 3.96 -7.94
C GLU A 109 7.06 5.16 -8.32
N ASN A 110 6.14 4.94 -9.26
CA ASN A 110 5.17 5.94 -9.70
C ASN A 110 3.78 5.31 -9.69
N LEU A 111 2.94 5.75 -8.77
CA LEU A 111 1.56 5.27 -8.63
C LEU A 111 0.66 5.70 -9.80
N GLY A 112 1.11 6.68 -10.59
CA GLY A 112 0.40 7.23 -11.73
C GLY A 112 -0.57 8.36 -11.38
N PRO A 113 -1.01 9.13 -12.39
CA PRO A 113 -1.97 10.21 -12.18
C PRO A 113 -3.33 9.64 -11.75
N GLY A 114 -3.91 10.21 -10.69
CA GLY A 114 -5.22 9.82 -10.19
C GLY A 114 -5.23 8.60 -9.28
N HIS A 115 -4.06 8.10 -8.85
CA HIS A 115 -4.03 7.13 -7.77
C HIS A 115 -4.68 7.73 -6.50
N PRO A 116 -5.57 7.01 -5.79
CA PRO A 116 -6.32 7.59 -4.68
C PRO A 116 -5.46 7.88 -3.46
N VAL A 117 -4.30 7.24 -3.32
CA VAL A 117 -3.38 7.47 -2.21
C VAL A 117 -2.37 8.55 -2.60
N GLN A 118 -2.33 9.62 -1.81
CA GLN A 118 -1.33 10.68 -1.94
C GLN A 118 -0.25 10.52 -0.88
N VAL A 119 1.00 10.78 -1.27
CA VAL A 119 2.20 10.73 -0.44
C VAL A 119 2.71 12.15 -0.26
N GLN A 120 2.81 12.60 0.98
CA GLN A 120 3.34 13.92 1.31
C GLN A 120 4.39 13.80 2.40
N SER A 121 5.63 14.16 2.08
CA SER A 121 6.72 14.21 3.03
C SER A 121 6.95 15.64 3.52
N ASN A 122 7.39 15.80 4.78
CA ASN A 122 7.89 17.09 5.29
C ASN A 122 9.32 17.42 4.81
N SER A 123 10.00 16.47 4.16
CA SER A 123 11.29 16.67 3.49
C SER A 123 11.22 16.14 2.06
N ALA A 124 11.73 16.92 1.10
CA ALA A 124 11.78 16.52 -0.31
C ALA A 124 12.69 15.31 -0.55
N SER A 125 13.72 15.11 0.28
CA SER A 125 14.58 13.93 0.21
C SER A 125 15.12 13.51 1.57
N MET A 126 15.60 12.27 1.64
CA MET A 126 16.30 11.66 2.77
C MET A 126 17.55 10.94 2.27
N VAL A 127 18.68 11.13 2.94
CA VAL A 127 19.95 10.47 2.59
C VAL A 127 20.30 9.43 3.64
N PHE A 128 20.52 8.20 3.18
CA PHE A 128 20.98 7.07 3.96
C PHE A 128 22.51 7.00 3.89
N GLU A 129 23.16 7.25 5.01
CA GLU A 129 24.62 7.27 5.13
C GLU A 129 25.15 5.86 5.46
N PRO A 130 26.03 5.27 4.63
CA PRO A 130 26.52 3.90 4.79
C PRO A 130 27.31 3.68 6.08
N THR A 131 28.18 4.64 6.44
CA THR A 131 29.15 4.47 7.53
C THR A 131 28.51 4.50 8.91
N ARG A 132 27.60 5.44 9.13
CA ARG A 132 26.91 5.64 10.40
C ARG A 132 25.55 4.94 10.46
N GLY A 133 25.04 4.46 9.32
CA GLY A 133 23.71 3.88 9.21
C GLY A 133 22.58 4.87 9.53
N THR A 134 22.85 6.18 9.35
CA THR A 134 21.93 7.27 9.71
C THR A 134 21.14 7.78 8.52
N VAL A 135 19.96 8.35 8.78
CA VAL A 135 19.10 9.01 7.79
C VAL A 135 18.99 10.50 8.08
N THR A 136 19.35 11.34 7.11
CA THR A 136 19.30 12.79 7.25
C THR A 136 18.70 13.46 6.01
N PRO A 137 17.75 14.40 6.16
CA PRO A 137 16.99 14.69 7.38
C PRO A 137 16.06 13.52 7.77
N THR A 138 15.60 13.51 9.02
CA THR A 138 14.47 12.65 9.42
C THR A 138 13.18 13.18 8.78
N ALA A 139 12.28 12.28 8.39
CA ALA A 139 11.03 12.69 7.77
C ALA A 139 9.81 12.01 8.41
N THR A 140 8.68 12.69 8.35
CA THR A 140 7.35 12.09 8.51
C THR A 140 6.68 12.13 7.15
N VAL A 141 6.45 10.95 6.59
CA VAL A 141 5.70 10.80 5.35
C VAL A 141 4.25 10.53 5.69
N ARG A 142 3.35 11.37 5.19
CA ARG A 142 1.91 11.25 5.34
C ARG A 142 1.34 10.60 4.10
N LEU A 143 0.57 9.54 4.28
CA LEU A 143 -0.24 8.93 3.26
C LEU A 143 -1.70 9.28 3.54
N SER A 144 -2.40 9.79 2.54
CA SER A 144 -3.79 10.23 2.67
C SER A 144 -4.66 9.73 1.52
N LEU A 145 -5.96 9.60 1.79
CA LEU A 145 -6.99 9.46 0.77
C LEU A 145 -7.84 10.74 0.70
N PRO A 146 -8.46 11.05 -0.45
CA PRO A 146 -9.31 12.23 -0.63
C PRO A 146 -10.42 12.41 0.40
N SER A 147 -10.94 11.31 0.95
CA SER A 147 -12.06 11.33 1.91
C SER A 147 -11.88 10.29 3.01
N GLY A 148 -10.63 9.93 3.29
CA GLY A 148 -10.30 8.76 4.11
C GLY A 148 -9.32 9.05 5.25
N PRO A 149 -9.01 8.00 6.03
CA PRO A 149 -8.07 8.08 7.14
C PRO A 149 -6.64 8.32 6.65
N HIS A 150 -5.85 8.96 7.49
CA HIS A 150 -4.44 9.23 7.23
C HIS A 150 -3.56 8.18 7.90
N LEU A 151 -2.39 7.96 7.31
CA LEU A 151 -1.34 7.12 7.86
C LEU A 151 -0.01 7.88 7.83
N HIS A 152 0.73 7.85 8.92
CA HIS A 152 2.03 8.48 9.04
C HIS A 152 3.13 7.43 9.13
N LEU A 153 4.17 7.58 8.33
CA LEU A 153 5.44 6.88 8.44
C LEU A 153 6.47 7.84 9.00
N VAL A 154 6.81 7.67 10.27
CA VAL A 154 7.81 8.47 10.97
C VAL A 154 9.16 7.78 10.89
N VAL A 155 10.09 8.37 10.14
CA VAL A 155 11.44 7.85 9.95
C VAL A 155 12.39 8.57 10.91
N ASN A 156 13.05 7.82 11.79
CA ASN A 156 14.01 8.39 12.73
C ASN A 156 15.43 8.47 12.14
N LEU A 157 16.36 9.07 12.91
CA LEU A 157 17.76 9.24 12.51
C LEU A 157 18.48 7.92 12.22
N MET A 158 18.02 6.79 12.75
CA MET A 158 18.60 5.46 12.50
C MET A 158 17.96 4.75 11.30
N GLY A 159 17.04 5.40 10.58
CA GLY A 159 16.29 4.81 9.47
C GLY A 159 15.26 3.76 9.88
N ARG A 160 14.85 3.74 11.15
CA ARG A 160 13.69 2.94 11.59
C ARG A 160 12.41 3.69 11.24
N VAL A 161 11.51 3.02 10.55
CA VAL A 161 10.17 3.52 10.22
C VAL A 161 9.20 3.10 11.33
N ARG A 162 8.41 4.05 11.82
CA ARG A 162 7.25 3.77 12.68
C ARG A 162 5.99 4.20 11.95
N ARG A 163 5.06 3.27 11.79
CA ARG A 163 3.72 3.53 11.27
C ARG A 163 2.77 3.94 12.39
N CYS A 164 1.95 4.97 12.18
CA CYS A 164 0.86 5.33 13.09
C CYS A 164 -0.26 6.05 12.34
N SER A 165 -1.48 6.06 12.88
CA SER A 165 -2.63 6.77 12.30
C SER A 165 -3.14 7.87 13.25
N PRO A 166 -3.25 9.14 12.81
CA PRO A 166 -3.82 10.21 13.62
C PRO A 166 -5.35 10.09 13.78
N ASP A 167 -6.04 9.48 12.80
CA ASP A 167 -7.50 9.36 12.80
C ASP A 167 -8.00 8.04 13.40
N GLY A 168 -7.09 7.20 13.91
CA GLY A 168 -7.42 5.90 14.48
C GLY A 168 -7.89 4.87 13.44
N LEU A 169 -7.17 4.74 12.32
CA LEU A 169 -7.43 3.67 11.35
C LEU A 169 -7.41 2.29 12.06
N PRO A 170 -8.46 1.45 11.91
CA PRO A 170 -8.51 0.15 12.58
C PRO A 170 -7.28 -0.71 12.25
N GLY A 171 -6.66 -1.28 13.28
CA GLY A 171 -5.44 -2.10 13.15
C GLY A 171 -4.13 -1.32 13.11
N GLU A 172 -4.17 0.01 13.08
CA GLU A 172 -3.00 0.87 13.20
C GLU A 172 -2.87 1.45 14.61
N VAL A 173 -1.63 1.69 15.06
CA VAL A 173 -1.38 2.36 16.34
C VAL A 173 -1.64 3.86 16.24
N PRO A 174 -2.16 4.52 17.29
CA PRO A 174 -2.31 5.96 17.28
C PRO A 174 -0.95 6.67 17.22
N CYS A 175 -0.94 7.85 16.60
CA CYS A 175 0.13 8.82 16.76
C CYS A 175 -0.09 9.59 18.08
#